data_AF-X5R1Y6-F1
#
_entry.id   AF-X5R1Y6-F1
#
_cell.length_a   1.000
_cell.length_b   1.000
_cell.length_c   1.000
_cell.angle_alpha   90.00
_cell.angle_beta   90.00
_cell.angle_gamma   90.00
#
_symmetry.space_group_name_H-M   'P 1'
#
loop_
_entity.id
_entity.type
_entity.pdbx_description
1 polymer ?
#
loop_
_entity_poly.entity_id
_entity_poly.type
_entity_poly.pdbx_seq_one_letter_code
_entity_poly.pdbx_strand_id
1 'polypeptide(L)'
;MPISDAPSIVGPGHNLATTTDILRDRFANFLKQVDDVADDANKARETLGEAGVVTEDKQRDPMIAIGIKAGKLSKLLDDTRLATTLPLRTEVTETNSFFQTLADRMDRIKTRFEEIVGAYDRKKRDEERRKAAEAARLAQEESDRKLAEAQAAQGSVEADVIVNEAIVAEQRADRLSAQATSAGTGPTKTEVGTISSSAPWTCSIDDWQKIDITEFRDQFSAAEIEKAIRAHVRKFKNTRPLKGVRIFQDEKTRFRG
;
A
#
# COMPACT_ATOMS: atom_id res chain seq x y z
N MET A 1 7.05 -28.19 -32.79
CA MET A 1 6.93 -28.21 -31.32
C MET A 1 5.51 -28.65 -31.01
N PRO A 2 5.29 -29.81 -30.37
CA PRO A 2 3.96 -30.29 -30.07
C PRO A 2 3.36 -29.41 -28.96
N ILE A 3 2.25 -28.76 -29.29
CA ILE A 3 1.43 -28.01 -28.35
C ILE A 3 0.92 -29.02 -27.31
N SER A 4 1.10 -28.69 -26.03
CA SER A 4 0.64 -29.47 -24.90
C SER A 4 -0.83 -29.85 -25.07
N ASP A 5 -1.10 -31.15 -25.25
CA ASP A 5 -2.43 -31.75 -25.36
C ASP A 5 -3.07 -31.86 -23.95
N ALA A 6 -3.10 -30.74 -23.23
CA ALA A 6 -3.73 -30.64 -21.94
C ALA A 6 -5.24 -30.41 -22.18
N PRO A 7 -6.14 -31.29 -21.69
CA PRO A 7 -7.56 -31.05 -21.80
C PRO A 7 -7.90 -29.73 -21.11
N SER A 8 -8.54 -28.84 -21.88
CA SER A 8 -9.13 -27.57 -21.45
C SER A 8 -9.81 -27.73 -20.08
N ILE A 9 -9.39 -26.92 -19.11
CA ILE A 9 -10.15 -26.72 -17.87
C ILE A 9 -11.36 -25.88 -18.25
N VAL A 10 -12.40 -26.57 -18.74
CA VAL A 10 -13.70 -25.99 -19.10
C VAL A 10 -14.35 -25.41 -17.84
N GLY A 11 -14.95 -24.22 -17.99
CA GLY A 11 -15.59 -23.43 -16.93
C GLY A 11 -16.73 -24.13 -16.18
N PRO A 12 -17.22 -23.50 -15.09
CA PRO A 12 -17.80 -24.19 -13.94
C PRO A 12 -19.23 -24.68 -14.18
N GLY A 13 -19.37 -25.94 -14.58
CA GLY A 13 -20.58 -26.74 -14.32
C GLY A 13 -20.44 -27.46 -12.98
N HIS A 14 -21.46 -27.42 -12.13
CA HIS A 14 -21.45 -27.94 -10.75
C HIS A 14 -21.28 -29.47 -10.58
N ASN A 15 -20.84 -30.20 -11.61
CA ASN A 15 -20.58 -31.65 -11.59
C ASN A 15 -19.19 -32.02 -12.17
N LEU A 16 -18.24 -31.08 -12.22
CA LEU A 16 -16.87 -31.40 -12.66
C LEU A 16 -16.06 -31.99 -11.50
N ALA A 17 -15.38 -33.10 -11.76
CA ALA A 17 -14.46 -33.75 -10.82
C ALA A 17 -13.49 -32.72 -10.24
N THR A 18 -13.22 -32.79 -8.94
CA THR A 18 -12.33 -31.82 -8.30
C THR A 18 -10.92 -31.96 -8.88
N THR A 19 -10.09 -30.91 -8.78
CA THR A 19 -8.67 -31.00 -9.19
C THR A 19 -7.97 -32.18 -8.51
N THR A 20 -8.34 -32.49 -7.27
CA THR A 20 -7.85 -33.66 -6.53
C THR A 20 -8.25 -34.98 -7.19
N ASP A 21 -9.48 -35.10 -7.68
CA ASP A 21 -9.95 -36.33 -8.35
C ASP A 21 -9.25 -36.52 -9.70
N ILE A 22 -9.06 -35.45 -10.46
CA ILE A 22 -8.29 -35.48 -11.72
C ILE A 22 -6.84 -35.90 -11.47
N LEU A 23 -6.22 -35.42 -10.40
CA LEU A 23 -4.86 -35.81 -10.02
C LEU A 23 -4.80 -37.27 -9.55
N ARG A 24 -5.81 -37.74 -8.81
CA ARG A 24 -5.91 -39.13 -8.36
C ARG A 24 -5.99 -40.08 -9.57
N ASP A 25 -6.82 -39.77 -10.55
CA ASP A 25 -6.94 -40.57 -11.77
C ASP A 25 -5.65 -40.53 -12.61
N ARG A 26 -5.10 -39.32 -12.81
CA ARG A 26 -3.87 -39.12 -13.60
C ARG A 26 -2.66 -39.86 -13.02
N PHE A 27 -2.57 -39.94 -11.70
CA PHE A 27 -1.45 -40.57 -10.99
C PHE A 27 -1.85 -41.88 -10.29
N ALA A 28 -2.92 -42.55 -10.74
CA ALA A 28 -3.40 -43.80 -10.17
C ALA A 28 -2.31 -44.89 -10.10
N ASN A 29 -1.43 -44.95 -11.11
CA ASN A 29 -0.30 -45.89 -11.13
C ASN A 29 0.73 -45.60 -10.03
N PHE A 30 0.94 -44.34 -9.68
CA PHE A 30 1.83 -43.97 -8.57
C PHE A 30 1.18 -44.28 -7.23
N LEU A 31 -0.12 -44.00 -7.08
CA LEU A 31 -0.87 -44.35 -5.88
C LEU A 31 -0.79 -45.86 -5.62
N LYS A 32 -1.02 -46.67 -6.66
CA LYS A 32 -0.85 -48.12 -6.59
C LYS A 32 0.56 -48.54 -6.16
N GLN A 33 1.61 -47.92 -6.70
CA GLN A 33 2.99 -48.23 -6.30
C GLN A 33 3.27 -47.85 -4.84
N VAL A 34 2.68 -46.76 -4.35
CA VAL A 34 2.77 -46.36 -2.94
C VAL A 34 2.05 -47.37 -2.06
N ASP A 35 0.84 -47.80 -2.46
CA ASP A 35 0.06 -48.81 -1.75
C ASP A 35 0.79 -50.16 -1.71
N ASP A 36 1.37 -50.59 -2.84
CA ASP A 36 2.17 -51.82 -2.92
C ASP A 36 3.39 -51.78 -1.95
N VAL A 37 4.08 -50.63 -1.86
CA VAL A 37 5.20 -50.44 -0.93
C VAL A 37 4.72 -50.39 0.52
N ALA A 38 3.55 -49.80 0.77
CA ALA A 38 2.95 -49.76 2.10
C ALA A 38 2.53 -51.17 2.57
N ASP A 39 1.95 -51.97 1.68
CA ASP A 39 1.60 -53.36 1.94
C ASP A 39 2.85 -54.22 2.19
N ASP A 40 3.91 -54.05 1.41
CA ASP A 40 5.21 -54.69 1.65
C ASP A 40 5.77 -54.30 3.03
N ALA A 41 5.68 -53.03 3.40
CA ALA A 41 6.14 -52.52 4.71
C ALA A 41 5.31 -53.08 5.87
N ASN A 42 3.99 -53.16 5.72
CA ASN A 42 3.09 -53.72 6.73
C ASN A 42 3.38 -55.22 6.95
N LYS A 43 3.53 -55.99 5.87
CA LYS A 43 3.91 -57.42 5.95
C LYS A 43 5.28 -57.61 6.62
N ALA A 44 6.26 -56.78 6.25
CA ALA A 44 7.59 -56.82 6.86
C ALA A 44 7.58 -56.42 8.35
N ARG A 45 6.61 -55.60 8.78
CA ARG A 45 6.42 -55.28 10.19
C ARG A 45 5.78 -56.42 10.97
N GLU A 46 4.80 -57.11 10.38
CA GLU A 46 4.13 -58.26 11.01
C GLU A 46 5.11 -59.40 11.34
N THR A 47 6.14 -59.60 10.51
CA THR A 47 7.18 -60.61 10.76
C THR A 47 8.12 -60.28 11.92
N LEU A 48 8.11 -59.05 12.44
CA LEU A 48 8.88 -58.64 13.63
C LEU A 48 8.12 -58.80 14.94
N GLY A 49 6.82 -59.13 14.90
CA GLY A 49 5.96 -59.20 16.09
C GLY A 49 5.76 -57.85 16.79
N GLU A 50 5.20 -57.87 18.00
CA GLU A 50 4.84 -56.64 18.74
C GLU A 50 6.04 -55.77 19.15
N ALA A 51 7.22 -56.38 19.32
CA ALA A 51 8.42 -55.65 19.74
C ALA A 51 9.02 -54.79 18.62
N GLY A 52 8.80 -55.14 17.35
CA GLY A 52 9.29 -54.38 16.20
C GLY A 52 10.82 -54.30 16.10
N VAL A 53 11.55 -55.21 16.74
CA VAL A 53 13.02 -55.22 16.78
C VAL A 53 13.57 -56.22 15.77
N VAL A 54 14.50 -55.76 14.92
CA VAL A 54 15.25 -56.61 13.99
C VAL A 54 16.31 -57.37 14.78
N THR A 55 16.23 -58.69 14.79
CA THR A 55 17.15 -59.57 15.54
C THR A 55 18.03 -60.44 14.63
N GLU A 56 17.59 -60.67 13.39
CA GLU A 56 18.31 -61.48 12.41
C GLU A 56 18.47 -60.77 11.07
N ASP A 57 19.56 -61.08 10.35
CA ASP A 57 19.82 -60.55 9.00
C ASP A 57 18.69 -60.87 8.00
N LYS A 58 18.03 -62.04 8.18
CA LYS A 58 16.85 -62.45 7.39
C LYS A 58 15.66 -61.50 7.55
N GLN A 59 15.57 -60.79 8.68
CA GLN A 59 14.55 -59.77 8.94
C GLN A 59 15.00 -58.39 8.43
N ARG A 60 16.31 -58.09 8.53
CA ARG A 60 16.90 -56.82 8.10
C ARG A 60 16.81 -56.61 6.59
N ASP A 61 17.24 -57.58 5.80
CA ASP A 61 17.47 -57.40 4.36
C ASP A 61 16.19 -57.07 3.56
N PRO A 62 15.02 -57.69 3.84
CA PRO A 62 13.74 -57.28 3.22
C PRO A 62 13.36 -55.83 3.56
N MET A 63 13.58 -55.39 4.80
CA MET A 63 13.29 -54.01 5.21
C MET A 63 14.19 -52.99 4.52
N ILE A 64 15.47 -53.32 4.35
CA ILE A 64 16.40 -52.49 3.56
C ILE A 64 15.90 -52.39 2.11
N ALA A 65 15.47 -53.50 1.50
CA ALA A 65 14.94 -53.50 0.14
C ALA A 65 13.69 -52.61 0.01
N ILE A 66 12.77 -52.67 0.99
CA ILE A 66 11.58 -51.80 1.04
C ILE A 66 12.00 -50.33 1.19
N GLY A 67 12.94 -50.03 2.08
CA GLY A 67 13.46 -48.66 2.26
C GLY A 67 14.09 -48.10 0.97
N ILE A 68 14.84 -48.92 0.23
CA ILE A 68 15.41 -48.52 -1.07
C ILE A 68 14.30 -48.27 -2.10
N LYS A 69 13.28 -49.15 -2.19
CA LYS A 69 12.14 -48.96 -3.08
C LYS A 69 11.38 -47.67 -2.75
N ALA A 70 11.07 -47.44 -1.47
CA ALA A 70 10.39 -46.24 -0.99
C ALA A 70 11.18 -44.97 -1.32
N GLY A 71 12.50 -44.97 -1.10
CA GLY A 71 13.36 -43.83 -1.44
C GLY A 71 13.38 -43.53 -2.94
N LYS A 72 13.45 -44.56 -3.80
CA LYS A 72 13.37 -44.39 -5.26
C LYS A 72 12.02 -43.85 -5.70
N LEU A 73 10.93 -44.37 -5.14
CA LEU A 73 9.57 -43.92 -5.46
C LEU A 73 9.33 -42.48 -5.01
N SER A 74 9.78 -42.11 -3.81
CA SER A 74 9.71 -40.73 -3.30
C SER A 74 10.40 -39.75 -4.23
N LYS A 75 11.62 -40.08 -4.69
CA LYS A 75 12.35 -39.23 -5.64
C LYS A 75 11.60 -39.09 -6.96
N LEU A 76 11.09 -40.21 -7.51
CA LEU A 76 10.36 -40.20 -8.77
C LEU A 76 9.06 -39.38 -8.68
N LEU A 77 8.35 -39.43 -7.55
CA LEU A 77 7.18 -38.59 -7.29
C LEU A 77 7.53 -37.11 -7.28
N ASP A 78 8.63 -36.72 -6.62
CA ASP A 78 9.09 -35.33 -6.60
C ASP A 78 9.53 -34.84 -7.98
N ASP A 79 10.27 -35.65 -8.73
CA ASP A 79 10.69 -35.33 -10.09
C ASP A 79 9.46 -35.16 -11.00
N THR A 80 8.46 -36.04 -10.89
CA THR A 80 7.21 -35.96 -11.66
C THR A 80 6.38 -34.73 -11.28
N ARG A 81 6.28 -34.44 -9.97
CA ARG A 81 5.61 -33.23 -9.46
C ARG A 81 6.29 -31.97 -10.00
N LEU A 82 7.62 -31.92 -9.98
CA LEU A 82 8.38 -30.79 -10.50
C LEU A 82 8.20 -30.65 -12.01
N ALA A 83 8.33 -31.75 -12.78
CA ALA A 83 8.14 -31.75 -14.23
C ALA A 83 6.73 -31.27 -14.63
N THR A 84 5.71 -31.63 -13.85
CA THR A 84 4.32 -31.22 -14.10
C THR A 84 4.07 -29.75 -13.73
N THR A 85 4.62 -29.29 -12.60
CA THR A 85 4.32 -27.95 -12.06
C THR A 85 5.23 -26.87 -12.57
N LEU A 86 6.45 -27.19 -13.01
CA LEU A 86 7.43 -26.20 -13.44
C LEU A 86 6.96 -25.42 -14.68
N PRO A 87 6.45 -26.04 -15.77
CA PRO A 87 5.97 -25.30 -16.94
C PRO A 87 4.83 -24.34 -16.58
N LEU A 88 3.89 -24.80 -15.76
CA LEU A 88 2.76 -23.98 -15.28
C LEU A 88 3.24 -22.79 -14.43
N ARG A 89 4.22 -23.01 -13.54
CA ARG A 89 4.80 -21.94 -12.73
C ARG A 89 5.55 -20.92 -13.58
N THR A 90 6.29 -21.38 -14.59
CA THR A 90 6.98 -20.53 -15.55
C THR A 90 5.97 -19.69 -16.33
N GLU A 91 4.92 -20.31 -16.88
CA GLU A 91 3.86 -19.62 -17.63
C GLU A 91 3.15 -18.57 -16.77
N VAL A 92 2.81 -18.89 -15.52
CA VAL A 92 2.22 -17.94 -14.57
C VAL A 92 3.19 -16.78 -14.29
N THR A 93 4.47 -17.06 -14.11
CA THR A 93 5.50 -16.04 -13.86
C THR A 93 5.67 -15.11 -15.07
N GLU A 94 5.74 -15.66 -16.27
CA GLU A 94 5.85 -14.91 -17.52
C GLU A 94 4.61 -14.05 -17.77
N THR A 95 3.43 -14.63 -17.58
CA THR A 95 2.15 -13.92 -17.70
C THR A 95 2.06 -12.76 -16.72
N ASN A 96 2.39 -13.00 -15.44
CA ASN A 96 2.41 -11.96 -14.42
C ASN A 96 3.42 -10.85 -14.76
N SER A 97 4.62 -11.21 -15.24
CA SER A 97 5.65 -10.25 -15.66
C SER A 97 5.20 -9.39 -16.85
N PHE A 98 4.53 -9.99 -17.83
CA PHE A 98 3.96 -9.29 -18.98
C PHE A 98 2.91 -8.26 -18.54
N PHE A 99 1.94 -8.66 -17.71
CA PHE A 99 0.92 -7.73 -17.22
C PHE A 99 1.49 -6.66 -16.28
N GLN A 100 2.49 -7.00 -15.46
CA GLN A 100 3.18 -6.03 -14.62
C GLN A 100 3.84 -4.93 -15.46
N THR A 101 4.50 -5.30 -16.56
CA THR A 101 5.13 -4.35 -17.48
C THR A 101 4.10 -3.38 -18.09
N LEU A 102 2.91 -3.87 -18.42
CA LEU A 102 1.81 -3.04 -18.92
C LEU A 102 1.24 -2.12 -17.82
N ALA A 103 1.05 -2.66 -16.60
CA ALA A 103 0.61 -1.89 -15.44
C ALA A 103 1.58 -0.75 -15.11
N ASP A 104 2.89 -1.04 -15.07
CA ASP A 104 3.95 -0.06 -14.80
C ASP A 104 3.96 1.08 -15.85
N ARG A 105 3.63 0.77 -17.10
CA ARG A 105 3.48 1.80 -18.14
C ARG A 105 2.28 2.70 -17.86
N MET A 106 1.14 2.13 -17.47
CA MET A 106 -0.06 2.91 -17.13
C MET A 106 0.16 3.75 -15.87
N ASP A 107 0.81 3.20 -14.86
CA ASP A 107 1.15 3.92 -13.63
C ASP A 107 2.09 5.09 -13.90
N ARG A 108 3.11 4.92 -14.75
CA ARG A 108 3.98 6.04 -15.18
C ARG A 108 3.20 7.16 -15.87
N ILE A 109 2.27 6.80 -16.76
CA ILE A 109 1.40 7.77 -17.43
C ILE A 109 0.54 8.51 -16.40
N LYS A 110 -0.12 7.76 -15.50
CA LYS A 110 -0.95 8.32 -14.43
C LYS A 110 -0.15 9.28 -13.55
N THR A 111 1.00 8.85 -13.01
CA THR A 111 1.86 9.68 -12.16
C THR A 111 2.28 10.94 -12.88
N ARG A 112 2.64 10.86 -14.18
CA ARG A 112 3.03 12.04 -14.94
C ARG A 112 1.88 13.05 -15.09
N PHE A 113 0.66 12.58 -15.33
CA PHE A 113 -0.51 13.46 -15.39
C PHE A 113 -0.88 14.01 -14.01
N GLU A 114 -0.76 13.23 -12.94
CA GLU A 114 -0.96 13.71 -11.56
C GLU A 114 0.00 14.84 -11.21
N GLU A 115 1.28 14.76 -11.63
CA GLU A 115 2.27 15.83 -11.45
C GLU A 115 1.88 17.11 -12.21
N ILE A 116 1.53 16.99 -13.50
CA ILE A 116 1.16 18.13 -14.36
C ILE A 116 -0.08 18.83 -13.82
N VAL A 117 -1.13 18.06 -13.54
CA VAL A 117 -2.39 18.59 -12.99
C VAL A 117 -2.17 19.15 -11.60
N GLY A 118 -1.37 18.48 -10.76
CA GLY A 118 -1.03 18.96 -9.42
C GLY A 118 -0.28 20.28 -9.44
N ALA A 119 0.66 20.48 -10.36
CA ALA A 119 1.35 21.76 -10.52
C ALA A 119 0.38 22.90 -10.90
N TYR A 120 -0.54 22.64 -11.83
CA TYR A 120 -1.57 23.61 -12.22
C TYR A 120 -2.53 23.95 -11.07
N ASP A 121 -3.07 22.93 -10.40
CA ASP A 121 -4.05 23.08 -9.32
C ASP A 121 -3.43 23.78 -8.09
N ARG A 122 -2.14 23.54 -7.80
CA ARG A 122 -1.38 24.32 -6.81
C ARG A 122 -1.28 25.79 -7.19
N LYS A 123 -0.83 26.09 -8.42
CA LYS A 123 -0.72 27.47 -8.90
C LYS A 123 -2.07 28.20 -8.84
N LYS A 124 -3.15 27.52 -9.23
CA LYS A 124 -4.52 28.08 -9.18
C LYS A 124 -4.94 28.36 -7.73
N ARG A 125 -4.75 27.42 -6.81
CA ARG A 125 -5.03 27.64 -5.37
C ARG A 125 -4.20 28.77 -4.79
N ASP A 126 -2.93 28.89 -5.18
CA ASP A 126 -2.05 29.97 -4.71
C ASP A 126 -2.49 31.34 -5.22
N GLU A 127 -3.00 31.41 -6.45
CA GLU A 127 -3.60 32.62 -7.02
C GLU A 127 -4.92 32.97 -6.32
N GLU A 128 -5.79 31.99 -6.06
CA GLU A 128 -7.03 32.20 -5.31
C GLU A 128 -6.76 32.66 -3.87
N ARG A 129 -5.78 32.05 -3.19
CA ARG A 129 -5.34 32.47 -1.85
C ARG A 129 -4.80 33.90 -1.85
N ARG A 130 -3.96 34.26 -2.83
CA ARG A 130 -3.43 35.64 -2.94
C ARG A 130 -4.54 36.66 -3.18
N LYS A 131 -5.46 36.39 -4.11
CA LYS A 131 -6.61 37.27 -4.39
C LYS A 131 -7.51 37.45 -3.17
N ALA A 132 -7.78 36.35 -2.45
CA ALA A 132 -8.62 36.42 -1.25
C ALA A 132 -7.92 37.16 -0.09
N ALA A 133 -6.60 36.97 0.07
CA ALA A 133 -5.82 37.71 1.07
C ALA A 133 -5.76 39.22 0.77
N GLU A 134 -5.57 39.60 -0.50
CA GLU A 134 -5.61 41.02 -0.90
C GLU A 134 -7.01 41.64 -0.68
N ALA A 135 -8.08 40.93 -1.05
CA ALA A 135 -9.45 41.39 -0.82
C ALA A 135 -9.77 41.55 0.67
N ALA A 136 -9.29 40.63 1.52
CA ALA A 136 -9.44 40.72 2.97
C ALA A 136 -8.64 41.92 3.52
N ARG A 137 -7.41 42.15 3.04
CA ARG A 137 -6.59 43.29 3.48
C ARG A 137 -7.23 44.63 3.14
N LEU A 138 -7.70 44.82 1.90
CA LEU A 138 -8.41 46.04 1.51
C LEU A 138 -9.68 46.26 2.32
N ALA A 139 -10.43 45.19 2.61
CA ALA A 139 -11.65 45.29 3.43
C ALA A 139 -11.34 45.66 4.89
N GLN A 140 -10.24 45.15 5.45
CA GLN A 140 -9.78 45.53 6.78
C GLN A 140 -9.36 47.00 6.81
N GLU A 141 -8.56 47.46 5.84
CA GLU A 141 -8.16 48.86 5.72
C GLU A 141 -9.38 49.80 5.58
N GLU A 142 -10.40 49.41 4.82
CA GLU A 142 -11.65 50.17 4.69
C GLU A 142 -12.46 50.19 6.00
N SER A 143 -12.52 49.05 6.70
CA SER A 143 -13.18 48.94 8.01
C SER A 143 -12.50 49.83 9.05
N ASP A 144 -11.16 49.77 9.15
CA ASP A 144 -10.39 50.57 10.08
C ASP A 144 -10.56 52.08 9.81
N ARG A 145 -10.63 52.47 8.52
CA ARG A 145 -10.90 53.86 8.13
C ARG A 145 -12.29 54.31 8.57
N LYS A 146 -13.34 53.52 8.28
CA LYS A 146 -14.72 53.84 8.66
C LYS A 146 -14.93 53.87 10.17
N LEU A 147 -14.23 53.01 10.90
CA LEU A 147 -14.26 52.99 12.36
C LEU A 147 -13.60 54.26 12.93
N ALA A 148 -12.47 54.69 12.37
CA ALA A 148 -11.84 55.96 12.74
C ALA A 148 -12.73 57.17 12.41
N GLU A 149 -13.41 57.17 11.26
CA GLU A 149 -14.40 58.20 10.88
C GLU A 149 -15.60 58.22 11.85
N ALA A 150 -16.12 57.04 12.24
CA ALA A 150 -17.20 56.92 13.23
C ALA A 150 -16.79 57.43 14.62
N GLN A 151 -15.55 57.15 15.04
CA GLN A 151 -15.00 57.66 16.30
C GLN A 151 -14.86 59.19 16.26
N ALA A 152 -14.43 59.76 15.14
CA ALA A 152 -14.28 61.20 14.97
C ALA A 152 -15.63 61.95 14.88
N ALA A 153 -16.69 61.30 14.37
CA ALA A 153 -18.03 61.87 14.22
C ALA A 153 -18.89 61.80 15.50
N GLN A 154 -18.35 61.29 16.63
CA GLN A 154 -19.07 61.24 17.90
C GLN A 154 -19.57 62.64 18.31
N GLY A 155 -20.90 62.82 18.29
CA GLY A 155 -21.56 64.09 18.63
C GLY A 155 -22.20 64.84 17.46
N SER A 156 -22.13 64.32 16.23
CA SER A 156 -22.86 64.87 15.07
C SER A 156 -24.24 64.20 14.89
N VAL A 157 -25.18 64.88 14.21
CA VAL A 157 -26.50 64.32 13.84
C VAL A 157 -26.38 63.15 12.86
N GLU A 158 -25.24 63.04 12.16
CA GLU A 158 -24.95 61.99 11.18
C GLU A 158 -24.22 60.78 11.80
N ALA A 159 -23.89 60.84 13.09
CA ALA A 159 -23.11 59.82 13.80
C ALA A 159 -23.74 58.41 13.69
N ASP A 160 -25.07 58.31 13.78
CA ASP A 160 -25.78 57.02 13.69
C ASP A 160 -25.64 56.36 12.31
N VAL A 161 -25.57 57.15 11.23
CA VAL A 161 -25.38 56.63 9.87
C VAL A 161 -23.94 56.13 9.71
N ILE A 162 -22.95 56.90 10.17
CA ILE A 162 -21.53 56.56 10.06
C ILE A 162 -21.19 55.34 10.93
N VAL A 163 -21.76 55.23 12.13
CA VAL A 163 -21.62 54.04 12.99
C VAL A 163 -22.20 52.79 12.31
N ASN A 164 -23.37 52.90 11.68
CA ASN A 164 -23.95 51.78 10.94
C ASN A 164 -23.09 51.37 9.73
N GLU A 165 -22.52 52.33 9.00
CA GLU A 165 -21.59 52.05 7.90
C GLU A 165 -20.30 51.35 8.37
N ALA A 166 -19.78 51.73 9.54
CA ALA A 166 -18.63 51.06 10.15
C ALA A 166 -18.94 49.60 10.54
N ILE A 167 -20.11 49.34 11.14
CA ILE A 167 -20.55 47.97 11.49
C ILE A 167 -20.69 47.10 10.23
N VAL A 168 -21.26 47.64 9.15
CA VAL A 168 -21.40 46.90 7.88
C VAL A 168 -20.02 46.61 7.26
N ALA A 169 -19.07 47.55 7.37
CA ALA A 169 -17.71 47.36 6.88
C ALA A 169 -16.95 46.30 7.68
N GLU A 170 -17.08 46.29 9.01
CA GLU A 170 -16.49 45.27 9.89
C GLU A 170 -17.03 43.87 9.58
N GLN A 171 -18.35 43.72 9.48
CA GLN A 171 -18.97 42.43 9.10
C GLN A 171 -18.51 41.95 7.72
N ARG A 172 -18.25 42.88 6.78
CA ARG A 172 -17.72 42.54 5.46
C ARG A 172 -16.25 42.10 5.55
N ALA A 173 -15.43 42.78 6.35
CA ALA A 173 -14.05 42.41 6.59
C ALA A 173 -13.94 41.01 7.22
N ASP A 174 -14.76 40.71 8.24
CA ASP A 174 -14.82 39.40 8.89
C ASP A 174 -15.18 38.28 7.93
N ARG A 175 -16.21 38.49 7.09
CA ARG A 175 -16.62 37.50 6.07
C ARG A 175 -15.50 37.26 5.06
N LEU A 176 -14.84 38.31 4.59
CA LEU A 176 -13.74 38.19 3.61
C LEU A 176 -12.49 37.56 4.22
N SER A 177 -12.19 37.84 5.49
CA SER A 177 -11.12 37.19 6.25
C SER A 177 -11.37 35.68 6.43
N ALA A 178 -12.60 35.29 6.76
CA ALA A 178 -12.99 33.88 6.84
C ALA A 178 -12.94 33.18 5.47
N GLN A 179 -13.34 33.87 4.40
CA GLN A 179 -13.21 33.35 3.03
C GLN A 179 -11.75 33.21 2.61
N ALA A 180 -10.88 34.16 2.95
CA ALA A 180 -9.45 34.08 2.66
C ALA A 180 -8.77 32.90 3.35
N THR A 181 -9.21 32.56 4.56
CA THR A 181 -8.68 31.40 5.31
C THR A 181 -9.07 30.06 4.69
N SER A 182 -10.26 29.98 4.08
CA SER A 182 -10.75 28.76 3.42
C SER A 182 -10.45 28.71 1.91
N ALA A 183 -10.03 29.82 1.31
CA ALA A 183 -9.72 29.91 -0.12
C ALA A 183 -8.63 28.91 -0.52
N GLY A 184 -8.88 28.18 -1.61
CA GLY A 184 -7.98 27.15 -2.11
C GLY A 184 -7.88 25.89 -1.24
N THR A 185 -8.72 25.72 -0.20
CA THR A 185 -8.75 24.49 0.59
C THR A 185 -9.77 23.48 0.03
N GLY A 186 -9.40 22.20 0.03
CA GLY A 186 -10.29 21.10 -0.35
C GLY A 186 -10.11 20.55 -1.78
N PRO A 187 -10.85 19.46 -2.12
CA PRO A 187 -10.76 18.81 -3.41
C PRO A 187 -11.34 19.66 -4.54
N THR A 188 -10.69 19.66 -5.70
CA THR A 188 -11.18 20.33 -6.91
C THR A 188 -12.08 19.36 -7.67
N LYS A 189 -13.38 19.65 -7.74
CA LYS A 189 -14.33 18.88 -8.57
C LYS A 189 -14.24 19.35 -10.02
N THR A 190 -14.21 18.40 -10.94
CA THR A 190 -14.22 18.61 -12.39
C THR A 190 -15.37 17.80 -13.00
N GLU A 191 -15.71 18.05 -14.26
CA GLU A 191 -16.74 17.28 -14.98
C GLU A 191 -16.41 15.78 -15.08
N VAL A 192 -15.12 15.44 -15.12
CA VAL A 192 -14.63 14.06 -15.30
C VAL A 192 -14.42 13.34 -13.96
N GLY A 193 -14.23 14.07 -12.86
CA GLY A 193 -13.95 13.47 -11.57
C GLY A 193 -13.44 14.45 -10.52
N THR A 194 -12.89 13.94 -9.42
CA THR A 194 -12.39 14.76 -8.32
C THR A 194 -10.87 14.68 -8.21
N ILE A 195 -10.22 15.84 -8.15
CA ILE A 195 -8.80 15.97 -7.87
C ILE A 195 -8.64 16.23 -6.37
N SER A 196 -7.99 15.31 -5.66
CA SER A 196 -7.63 15.52 -4.26
C SER A 196 -6.14 15.78 -4.13
N SER A 197 -5.77 16.87 -3.47
CA SER A 197 -4.40 17.09 -3.00
C SER A 197 -4.29 16.63 -1.55
N SER A 198 -3.24 15.88 -1.24
CA SER A 198 -2.88 15.52 0.12
C SER A 198 -1.46 15.98 0.38
N ALA A 199 -1.22 16.56 1.55
CA ALA A 199 0.09 17.03 2.00
C ALA A 199 0.56 16.22 3.22
N PRO A 200 0.81 14.90 3.10
CA PRO A 200 1.35 14.11 4.20
C PRO A 200 2.67 14.71 4.70
N TRP A 201 2.79 14.83 6.01
CA TRP A 201 4.06 15.13 6.66
C TRP A 201 4.98 13.93 6.54
N THR A 202 6.15 14.14 5.96
CA THR A 202 7.20 13.16 5.80
C THR A 202 8.53 13.70 6.34
N CYS A 203 9.55 12.85 6.39
CA CYS A 203 10.86 13.22 6.86
C CYS A 203 11.99 12.60 6.04
N SER A 204 13.08 13.34 5.90
CA SER A 204 14.38 12.86 5.44
C SER A 204 15.36 12.93 6.60
N ILE A 205 16.14 11.86 6.81
CA ILE A 205 17.21 11.86 7.81
C ILE A 205 18.47 12.37 7.12
N ASP A 206 18.83 13.62 7.39
CA ASP A 206 20.00 14.25 6.79
C ASP A 206 21.29 13.83 7.52
N ASP A 207 21.20 13.57 8.83
CA ASP A 207 22.36 13.19 9.65
C ASP A 207 21.97 12.28 10.82
N TRP A 208 22.37 11.01 10.75
CA TRP A 208 22.12 10.00 11.78
C TRP A 208 22.86 10.27 13.10
N GLN A 209 23.99 10.98 13.05
CA GLN A 209 24.80 11.25 14.24
C GLN A 209 24.18 12.32 15.14
N LYS A 210 23.40 13.23 14.56
CA LYS A 210 22.72 14.32 15.28
C LYS A 210 21.43 13.89 15.99
N ILE A 211 20.95 12.69 15.72
CA ILE A 211 19.78 12.13 16.40
C ILE A 211 20.25 11.64 17.77
N ASP A 212 19.67 12.20 18.83
CA ASP A 212 19.98 11.83 20.22
C ASP A 212 19.30 10.49 20.57
N ILE A 213 19.97 9.41 20.18
CA ILE A 213 19.56 8.01 20.37
C ILE A 213 20.69 7.17 20.97
N THR A 214 21.66 7.84 21.58
CA THR A 214 22.94 7.24 22.00
C THR A 214 22.76 6.04 22.92
N GLU A 215 21.74 6.05 23.78
CA GLU A 215 21.41 4.96 24.72
C GLU A 215 20.57 3.83 24.07
N PHE A 216 20.01 4.05 22.89
CA PHE A 216 19.06 3.15 22.24
C PHE A 216 19.60 2.48 20.96
N ARG A 217 20.78 2.91 20.47
CA ARG A 217 21.39 2.34 19.24
C ARG A 217 21.69 0.84 19.33
N ASP A 218 21.98 0.33 20.52
CA ASP A 218 22.31 -1.08 20.72
C ASP A 218 21.07 -1.96 20.87
N GLN A 219 19.91 -1.38 21.21
CA GLN A 219 18.65 -2.09 21.46
C GLN A 219 17.68 -2.07 20.28
N PHE A 220 17.84 -1.11 19.36
CA PHE A 220 16.94 -0.92 18.22
C PHE A 220 17.69 -0.98 16.89
N SER A 221 17.09 -1.67 15.94
CA SER A 221 17.55 -1.63 14.56
C SER A 221 17.32 -0.24 13.94
N ALA A 222 18.14 0.13 12.94
CA ALA A 222 17.96 1.38 12.20
C ALA A 222 16.54 1.51 11.61
N ALA A 223 15.92 0.40 11.22
CA ALA A 223 14.56 0.36 10.70
C ALA A 223 13.50 0.72 11.77
N GLU A 224 13.68 0.28 13.01
CA GLU A 224 12.78 0.61 14.13
C GLU A 224 12.91 2.07 14.53
N ILE A 225 14.14 2.60 14.53
CA ILE A 225 14.43 4.01 14.77
C ILE A 225 13.76 4.88 13.69
N GLU A 226 13.92 4.51 12.41
CA GLU A 226 13.26 5.22 11.32
C GLU A 226 11.72 5.17 11.44
N LYS A 227 11.17 4.02 11.80
CA LYS A 227 9.73 3.86 12.07
C LYS A 227 9.26 4.76 13.21
N ALA A 228 10.03 4.86 14.29
CA ALA A 228 9.75 5.75 15.42
C ALA A 228 9.82 7.23 15.01
N ILE A 229 10.81 7.63 14.21
CA ILE A 229 10.93 8.99 13.66
C ILE A 229 9.72 9.32 12.78
N ARG A 230 9.35 8.44 11.84
CA ARG A 230 8.16 8.64 10.99
C ARG A 230 6.87 8.75 11.82
N ALA A 231 6.74 7.97 12.89
CA ALA A 231 5.59 8.06 13.80
C ALA A 231 5.59 9.38 14.59
N HIS A 232 6.76 9.83 15.07
CA HIS A 232 6.92 11.13 15.73
C HIS A 232 6.52 12.28 14.79
N VAL A 233 6.99 12.26 13.54
CA VAL A 233 6.69 13.28 12.53
C VAL A 233 5.21 13.32 12.19
N ARG A 234 4.52 12.18 12.12
CA ARG A 234 3.05 12.17 11.93
C ARG A 234 2.29 12.78 13.12
N LYS A 235 2.74 12.53 14.35
CA LYS A 235 2.08 13.01 15.57
C LYS A 235 2.33 14.50 15.82
N PHE A 236 3.59 14.93 15.73
CA PHE A 236 4.01 16.27 16.11
C PHE A 236 4.19 17.22 14.91
N LYS A 237 4.21 16.71 13.68
CA LYS A 237 4.36 17.52 12.45
C LYS A 237 5.62 18.40 12.58
N ASN A 238 5.51 19.71 12.32
CA ASN A 238 6.60 20.67 12.51
C ASN A 238 6.63 21.36 13.88
N THR A 239 5.84 20.90 14.87
CA THR A 239 5.79 21.55 16.20
C THR A 239 6.95 21.18 17.11
N ARG A 240 7.60 20.02 16.86
CA ARG A 240 8.76 19.53 17.61
C ARG A 240 9.82 19.02 16.62
N PRO A 241 10.77 19.87 16.20
CA PRO A 241 11.80 19.47 15.24
C PRO A 241 12.79 18.50 15.89
N LEU A 242 13.13 17.43 15.17
CA LEU A 242 14.17 16.49 15.57
C LEU A 242 15.51 16.92 14.94
N LYS A 243 16.57 16.98 15.76
CA LYS A 243 17.92 17.30 15.25
C LYS A 243 18.35 16.21 14.25
N GLY A 244 18.88 16.63 13.10
CA GLY A 244 19.31 15.71 12.03
C GLY A 244 18.20 15.20 11.11
N VAL A 245 16.94 15.60 11.34
CA VAL A 245 15.79 15.18 10.53
C VAL A 245 15.13 16.40 9.89
N ARG A 246 15.04 16.40 8.56
CA ARG A 246 14.28 17.39 7.79
C ARG A 246 12.84 16.95 7.68
N ILE A 247 11.94 17.70 8.30
CA ILE A 247 10.49 17.47 8.24
C ILE A 247 9.89 18.38 7.17
N PHE A 248 9.12 17.82 6.25
CA PHE A 248 8.46 18.58 5.18
C PHE A 248 7.11 17.96 4.81
N GLN A 249 6.26 18.73 4.15
CA GLN A 249 5.03 18.21 3.54
C GLN A 249 5.33 17.76 2.12
N ASP A 250 5.00 16.50 1.81
CA ASP A 250 5.09 15.97 0.45
C ASP A 250 3.72 16.08 -0.21
N GLU A 251 3.48 17.20 -0.90
CA GLU A 251 2.20 17.44 -1.58
C GLU A 251 2.04 16.56 -2.81
N LYS A 252 1.07 15.64 -2.73
CA LYS A 252 0.71 14.72 -3.81
C LYS A 252 -0.73 14.94 -4.26
N THR A 253 -0.89 15.12 -5.56
CA THR A 253 -2.17 15.13 -6.23
C THR A 253 -2.54 13.72 -6.66
N ARG A 254 -3.78 13.32 -6.43
CA ARG A 254 -4.32 12.02 -6.86
C ARG A 254 -5.63 12.20 -7.58
N PHE A 255 -5.79 11.47 -8.68
CA PHE A 255 -7.08 11.34 -9.34
C PHE A 255 -7.99 10.41 -8.54
N ARG A 256 -9.25 10.82 -8.35
CA ARG A 256 -10.32 9.97 -7.83
C ARG A 256 -11.40 9.86 -8.90
N GLY A 257 -11.53 8.65 -9.44
CA GLY A 257 -12.63 8.21 -10.27
C GLY A 257 -13.65 7.43 -9.45
#